data_AF-A0A5S5CJD6-F1
#
_entry.id   AF-A0A5S5CJD6-F1
#
_cell.length_a   1.000
_cell.length_b   1.000
_cell.length_c   1.000
_cell.angle_alpha   90.00
_cell.angle_beta   90.00
_cell.angle_gamma   90.00
#
_symmetry.space_group_name_H-M   'P 1'
#
loop_
_entity.id
_entity.type
_entity.pdbx_description
1 polymer ?
#
loop_
_entity_poly.entity_id
_entity_poly.type
_entity_poly.pdbx_seq_one_letter_code
_entity_poly.pdbx_strand_id
1 'polypeptide(L)'
;MKVQASIIVAFIFALLIALFAVVNVEAVPVDYVWGQSNVPLILVIIGSALFGGLAVGLFGIVRQYKLTRRIRALEKQTAGAHSFEGDSVPVPVKPELTDTLNRSDEYKERLP
;
A
#
# COMPACT_ATOMS: atom_id res chain seq x y z
N MET A 1 3.10 -9.92 -13.86
CA MET A 1 4.28 -10.79 -14.08
C MET A 1 5.30 -10.76 -12.92
N LYS A 2 5.49 -9.65 -12.20
CA LYS A 2 6.47 -9.56 -11.09
C LYS A 2 6.25 -10.59 -9.95
N VAL A 3 4.99 -10.88 -9.60
CA VAL A 3 4.66 -11.86 -8.54
C VAL A 3 5.00 -13.30 -8.94
N GLN A 4 4.81 -13.65 -10.21
CA GLN A 4 5.19 -14.97 -10.72
C GLN A 4 6.71 -15.16 -10.68
N ALA A 5 7.48 -14.14 -11.07
CA ALA A 5 8.94 -14.17 -10.96
C ALA A 5 9.41 -14.32 -9.51
N SER A 6 8.78 -13.62 -8.55
CA SER A 6 9.13 -13.78 -7.13
C SER A 6 8.81 -15.17 -6.58
N ILE A 7 7.73 -15.83 -7.04
CA ILE A 7 7.39 -17.18 -6.63
C ILE A 7 8.44 -18.18 -7.14
N ILE A 8 8.88 -18.05 -8.40
CA ILE A 8 9.92 -18.91 -8.97
C ILE A 8 11.24 -18.74 -8.20
N VAL A 9 11.64 -17.50 -7.93
CA VAL A 9 12.86 -17.21 -7.13
C VAL A 9 12.74 -17.78 -5.72
N ALA A 10 11.59 -17.62 -5.06
CA ALA A 10 11.36 -18.18 -3.73
C ALA A 10 11.43 -19.72 -3.73
N PHE A 11 10.93 -20.37 -4.78
CA PHE A 11 11.00 -21.83 -4.92
C PHE A 11 12.44 -22.32 -5.10
N ILE A 12 13.22 -21.66 -5.96
CA ILE A 12 14.65 -21.97 -6.12
C ILE A 12 15.39 -21.78 -4.78
N PHE A 13 15.11 -20.70 -4.07
CA PHE A 13 15.70 -20.45 -2.76
C PHE A 13 15.32 -21.51 -1.72
N ALA A 14 14.05 -21.96 -1.71
CA ALA A 14 13.60 -23.05 -0.85
C ALA A 14 14.34 -24.37 -1.14
N LEU A 15 14.59 -24.70 -2.41
CA LEU A 15 15.40 -25.85 -2.80
C LEU A 15 16.85 -25.73 -2.29
N LEU A 16 17.45 -24.53 -2.37
CA LEU A 16 18.78 -24.28 -1.82
C LEU A 16 18.80 -24.49 -0.30
N ILE A 17 17.82 -23.94 0.43
CA ILE A 17 17.70 -24.17 1.88
C ILE A 17 17.56 -25.66 2.19
N ALA A 18 16.72 -26.39 1.44
CA ALA A 18 16.52 -27.82 1.64
C ALA A 18 17.82 -28.62 1.41
N LEU A 19 18.61 -28.26 0.39
CA LEU A 19 19.92 -28.87 0.16
C LEU A 19 20.87 -28.62 1.33
N PHE A 20 20.94 -27.38 1.81
CA PHE A 20 21.73 -27.04 3.00
C PHE A 20 21.27 -27.81 4.24
N ALA A 21 19.96 -27.99 4.42
CA ALA A 21 19.41 -28.71 5.56
C ALA A 21 19.81 -30.19 5.57
N VAL A 22 19.90 -30.83 4.40
CA VAL A 22 20.31 -32.24 4.28
C VAL A 22 21.81 -32.40 4.52
N VAL A 23 22.64 -31.52 3.93
CA VAL A 23 24.11 -31.62 4.04
C VAL A 23 24.61 -31.22 5.42
N ASN A 24 23.94 -30.28 6.09
CA ASN A 24 24.37 -29.69 7.35
C ASN A 24 23.47 -30.10 8.53
N VAL A 25 22.97 -31.33 8.50
CA VAL A 25 22.14 -31.92 9.57
C VAL A 25 23.00 -32.39 10.76
N GLU A 26 24.02 -31.61 11.11
CA GLU A 26 24.84 -31.89 12.28
C GLU A 26 24.07 -31.52 13.55
N ALA A 27 23.97 -32.50 14.46
CA ALA A 27 23.29 -32.32 15.72
C ALA A 27 24.19 -31.48 16.65
N VAL A 28 23.74 -30.27 16.96
CA VAL A 28 24.43 -29.37 17.88
C VAL A 28 23.67 -29.36 19.21
N PRO A 29 24.36 -29.45 20.37
CA PRO A 29 23.71 -29.29 21.66
C PRO A 29 23.15 -27.87 21.78
N VAL A 30 21.85 -27.77 22.02
CA VAL A 30 21.19 -26.49 22.29
C VAL A 30 20.68 -26.50 23.72
N ASP A 31 21.12 -25.50 24.48
CA ASP A 31 20.66 -25.24 25.84
C ASP A 31 19.31 -24.52 25.79
N TYR A 32 18.23 -25.27 26.01
CA TYR A 32 16.92 -24.70 26.21
C TYR A 32 16.75 -24.31 27.68
N VAL A 33 15.81 -23.39 27.95
CA VAL A 33 15.46 -22.92 29.30
C VAL A 33 15.09 -24.08 30.26
N TRP A 34 14.67 -25.21 29.71
CA TRP A 34 14.25 -26.41 30.47
C TRP A 34 15.14 -27.65 30.25
N GLY A 35 16.33 -27.51 29.67
CA GLY A 35 17.27 -28.61 29.48
C GLY A 35 18.03 -28.57 28.15
N GLN A 36 18.99 -29.47 27.98
CA GLN A 36 19.83 -29.53 26.78
C GLN A 36 19.32 -30.63 25.83
N SER A 37 19.18 -30.31 24.55
CA SER A 37 18.82 -31.31 23.53
C SER A 37 19.66 -31.11 22.27
N ASN A 38 20.05 -32.23 21.65
CA ASN A 38 20.80 -32.22 20.40
C ASN A 38 19.81 -32.11 19.25
N VAL A 39 19.78 -30.95 18.59
CA VAL A 39 18.94 -30.72 17.41
C VAL A 39 19.80 -30.19 16.26
N PRO A 40 19.41 -30.45 15.01
CA PRO A 40 20.05 -29.82 13.86
C PRO A 40 19.94 -28.29 13.92
N LEU A 41 21.07 -27.59 13.78
CA LEU A 41 21.14 -26.12 13.90
C LEU A 41 20.20 -25.42 12.91
N ILE A 42 20.05 -25.98 11.70
CA ILE A 42 19.19 -25.42 10.65
C ILE A 42 17.71 -25.36 11.07
N LEU A 43 17.21 -26.31 11.88
CA LEU A 43 15.84 -26.28 12.37
C LEU A 43 15.62 -25.09 13.31
N VAL A 44 16.62 -24.76 14.12
CA VAL A 44 16.58 -23.61 15.02
C VAL A 44 16.57 -22.31 14.22
N ILE A 45 17.41 -22.21 13.18
CA ILE A 45 17.47 -21.03 12.29
C ILE A 45 16.14 -20.84 11.55
N ILE A 46 15.63 -21.88 10.90
CA ILE A 46 14.36 -21.81 10.15
C ILE A 46 13.21 -21.48 11.10
N GLY A 47 13.15 -22.12 12.27
CA GLY A 47 12.15 -21.83 13.29
C GLY A 47 12.20 -20.37 13.73
N SER A 48 13.39 -19.87 14.08
CA SER A 48 13.58 -18.47 14.52
C SER A 48 13.21 -17.47 13.43
N ALA A 49 13.64 -17.72 12.19
CA ALA A 49 13.31 -16.88 11.04
C ALA A 49 11.80 -16.89 10.74
N LEU A 50 11.14 -18.05 10.86
CA LEU A 50 9.71 -18.19 10.71
C LEU A 50 8.96 -17.39 11.77
N PHE A 51 9.34 -17.51 13.05
CA PHE A 51 8.73 -16.73 14.14
C PHE A 51 8.92 -15.23 13.95
N GLY A 52 10.12 -14.79 13.57
CA GLY A 52 10.38 -13.38 13.23
C GLY A 52 9.55 -12.89 12.04
N GLY A 53 9.48 -13.69 10.97
CA GLY A 53 8.68 -13.41 9.78
C GLY A 53 7.19 -13.33 10.08
N LEU A 54 6.67 -14.24 10.91
CA LEU A 54 5.30 -14.21 11.40
C LEU A 54 5.04 -12.93 12.20
N ALA A 55 5.90 -12.60 13.17
CA ALA A 55 5.74 -11.38 13.96
C ALA A 55 5.65 -10.14 13.05
N VAL A 56 6.63 -9.96 12.13
CA VAL A 56 6.65 -8.85 11.18
C VAL A 56 5.42 -8.88 10.25
N GLY A 57 5.00 -10.05 9.79
CA GLY A 57 3.82 -10.24 8.95
C GLY A 57 2.54 -9.80 9.65
N LEU A 58 2.33 -10.22 10.90
CA LEU A 58 1.17 -9.79 11.71
C LEU A 58 1.19 -8.27 11.92
N PHE A 59 2.32 -7.68 12.29
CA PHE A 59 2.45 -6.22 12.42
C PHE A 59 2.17 -5.50 11.09
N GLY A 60 2.63 -6.06 9.98
CA GLY A 60 2.38 -5.56 8.63
C GLY A 60 0.88 -5.54 8.29
N ILE A 61 0.16 -6.64 8.57
CA ILE A 61 -1.29 -6.74 8.34
C ILE A 61 -2.04 -5.71 9.17
N VAL A 62 -1.73 -5.58 10.47
CA VAL A 62 -2.39 -4.60 11.35
C VAL A 62 -2.14 -3.17 10.86
N ARG A 63 -0.91 -2.85 10.47
CA ARG A 63 -0.56 -1.55 9.90
C ARG A 63 -1.35 -1.31 8.61
N GLN A 64 -1.33 -2.27 7.69
CA GLN A 64 -2.02 -2.16 6.41
C GLN A 64 -3.52 -1.92 6.60
N TYR A 65 -4.15 -2.63 7.53
CA TYR A 65 -5.56 -2.45 7.85
C TYR A 65 -5.88 -1.03 8.33
N LYS A 66 -5.06 -0.47 9.23
CA LYS A 66 -5.21 0.93 9.68
C LYS A 66 -5.03 1.91 8.53
N LEU A 67 -4.07 1.67 7.65
CA LEU A 67 -3.83 2.50 6.47
C LEU A 67 -5.03 2.46 5.51
N THR A 68 -5.56 1.28 5.20
CA THR A 68 -6.75 1.14 4.35
C THR A 68 -7.96 1.85 4.94
N ARG A 69 -8.17 1.78 6.27
CA ARG A 69 -9.25 2.52 6.93
C ARG A 69 -9.08 4.03 6.80
N ARG A 70 -7.86 4.55 6.97
CA ARG A 70 -7.56 5.99 6.80
C ARG A 70 -7.78 6.44 5.36
N ILE A 71 -7.32 5.65 4.38
CA ILE A 71 -7.56 5.91 2.95
C ILE A 71 -9.06 6.05 2.69
N ARG A 72 -9.88 5.07 3.12
CA ARG A 72 -11.34 5.14 2.96
C ARG A 72 -11.98 6.34 3.67
N ALA A 73 -11.47 6.73 4.82
CA ALA A 73 -11.98 7.89 5.56
C ALA A 73 -11.63 9.22 4.86
N LEU A 74 -10.43 9.30 4.27
CA LEU A 74 -10.00 10.47 3.50
C LEU A 74 -10.74 10.56 2.16
N GLU A 75 -10.91 9.43 1.45
CA GLU A 75 -11.70 9.34 0.22
C GLU A 75 -13.15 9.82 0.42
N LYS A 76 -13.76 9.50 1.57
CA LYS A 76 -15.10 10.01 1.90
C LYS A 76 -15.13 11.53 2.12
N GLN A 77 -14.09 12.10 2.72
CA GLN A 77 -14.01 13.55 2.95
C GLN A 77 -13.81 14.31 1.64
N THR A 78 -12.99 13.80 0.72
CA THR A 78 -12.78 14.41 -0.59
C THR A 78 -14.01 14.23 -1.50
N ALA A 79 -14.71 13.08 -1.43
CA ALA A 79 -15.96 12.88 -2.14
C ALA A 79 -17.09 13.81 -1.65
N GLY A 80 -17.14 14.07 -0.33
CA GLY A 80 -18.07 15.05 0.25
C GLY A 80 -17.73 16.49 -0.12
N ALA A 81 -16.44 16.83 -0.25
CA ALA A 81 -16.01 18.17 -0.68
C ALA A 81 -16.36 18.47 -2.14
N HIS A 82 -16.30 17.47 -3.03
CA HIS A 82 -16.74 17.63 -4.43
C HIS A 82 -18.27 17.77 -4.58
N SER A 83 -19.06 17.45 -3.56
CA SER A 83 -20.51 17.73 -3.57
C SER A 83 -20.85 19.20 -3.30
N PHE A 84 -19.87 20.03 -2.91
CA PHE A 84 -20.05 21.49 -2.77
C PHE A 84 -19.47 22.30 -3.94
N GLU A 85 -18.78 21.67 -4.90
CA GLU A 85 -18.29 22.30 -6.13
C GLU A 85 -19.24 22.10 -7.33
N GLY A 86 -20.44 21.57 -7.08
CA GLY A 86 -21.49 21.35 -8.08
C GLY A 86 -22.59 22.42 -8.10
N ASP A 87 -22.72 23.20 -7.02
CA ASP A 87 -23.49 24.44 -7.04
C ASP A 87 -22.51 25.59 -7.24
N SER A 88 -22.14 25.81 -8.50
CA SER A 88 -21.74 27.14 -8.92
C SER A 88 -22.90 28.07 -8.55
N VAL A 89 -22.82 28.70 -7.38
CA VAL A 89 -23.62 29.87 -7.02
C VAL A 89 -23.62 30.74 -8.28
N PRO A 90 -24.78 31.04 -8.89
CA PRO A 90 -24.81 31.96 -10.00
C PRO A 90 -24.19 33.25 -9.46
N VAL A 91 -22.95 33.55 -9.87
CA VAL A 91 -22.34 34.83 -9.59
C VAL A 91 -23.36 35.82 -10.12
N PRO A 92 -24.01 36.65 -9.28
CA PRO A 92 -25.02 37.56 -9.77
C PRO A 92 -24.28 38.52 -10.68
N VAL A 93 -24.42 38.30 -11.99
CA VAL A 93 -23.85 39.17 -13.01
C VAL A 93 -24.48 40.51 -12.76
N LYS A 94 -23.70 41.47 -12.22
CA LYS A 94 -24.17 42.84 -12.05
C LYS A 94 -24.69 43.31 -13.41
N PRO A 95 -25.92 43.86 -13.49
CA PRO A 95 -26.56 44.27 -14.75
C PRO A 95 -25.66 45.15 -15.63
N GLU A 96 -24.75 45.89 -15.01
CA GLU A 96 -23.73 46.73 -15.66
C GLU A 96 -22.79 45.94 -16.61
N LEU A 97 -22.38 44.72 -16.26
CA LEU A 97 -21.45 43.97 -17.11
C LEU A 97 -22.13 43.40 -18.36
N THR A 98 -23.38 42.96 -18.24
CA THR A 98 -24.15 42.41 -19.37
C THR A 98 -24.41 43.45 -20.44
N ASP A 99 -24.65 44.71 -20.02
CA ASP A 99 -24.90 45.83 -20.93
C ASP A 99 -23.62 46.25 -21.67
N THR A 100 -22.47 46.21 -20.99
CA THR A 100 -21.17 46.49 -21.64
C THR A 100 -20.73 45.43 -22.65
N LEU A 101 -21.06 44.17 -22.40
CA LEU A 101 -20.77 43.06 -23.32
C LEU A 101 -21.65 43.14 -24.56
N ASN A 102 -22.97 43.32 -24.40
CA ASN A 102 -23.89 43.50 -25.53
C ASN A 102 -23.51 44.70 -26.41
N ARG A 103 -23.07 45.80 -25.78
CA ARG A 103 -22.66 47.02 -26.48
C ARG A 103 -21.33 46.88 -27.22
N SER A 104 -20.46 45.97 -26.78
CA SER A 104 -19.19 45.66 -27.46
C SER A 104 -19.38 44.80 -28.71
N ASP A 105 -20.37 43.91 -28.69
CA ASP A 105 -20.74 43.08 -29.84
C ASP A 105 -21.50 43.90 -30.89
N GLU A 106 -22.38 44.80 -30.47
CA GLU A 106 -23.07 45.73 -31.37
C GLU A 106 -22.11 46.69 -32.10
N TYR A 107 -20.97 47.06 -31.48
CA TYR A 107 -19.97 47.90 -32.15
C TYR A 107 -19.17 47.15 -33.23
N LYS A 108 -18.93 45.84 -33.05
CA LYS A 108 -18.27 45.00 -34.06
C LYS A 108 -19.14 44.75 -35.28
N GLU A 109 -20.46 44.71 -35.11
CA GLU A 109 -21.42 44.46 -36.19
C GLU A 109 -21.71 45.73 -37.04
N ARG A 110 -21.37 46.92 -36.52
CA ARG A 110 -21.57 48.22 -37.19
C ARG A 110 -20.35 48.75 -37.95
N LEU A 111 -19.21 48.07 -37.92
CA LEU A 111 -18.03 48.43 -38.70
C LEU A 111 -18.08 47.74 -40.08
N PRO A 112 -18.06 48.49 -41.20
CA PRO A 112 -18.06 47.95 -42.55
C PRO A 112 -16.76 47.23 -42.92
#